data_AF-A0A2W2E999-F1
#
_entry.id   AF-A0A2W2E999-F1
#
_cell.length_a   1.000
_cell.length_b   1.000
_cell.length_c   1.000
_cell.angle_alpha   90.00
_cell.angle_beta   90.00
_cell.angle_gamma   90.00
#
_symmetry.space_group_name_H-M   'P 1'
#
loop_
_entity.id
_entity.type
_entity.pdbx_description
1 polymer ?
#
loop_
_entity_poly.entity_id
_entity_poly.type
_entity_poly.pdbx_seq_one_letter_code
_entity_poly.pdbx_strand_id
1 'polypeptide(L)' 'PTPTPTPTVTPTQGPAGNWASGTSYGAGDQAIYNGATYRCLQAHTALTGWEPPNVPSLWQRV' A
#
# COMPACT_ATOMS: atom_id res chain seq x y z
N PRO A 1 -18.27 19.01 9.38
CA PRO A 1 -17.94 18.04 8.31
C PRO A 1 -16.41 17.94 8.20
N THR A 2 -15.81 17.16 9.10
CA THR A 2 -14.35 17.12 9.34
C THR A 2 -14.05 15.82 10.13
N PRO A 3 -12.90 15.12 9.99
CA PRO A 3 -11.70 15.38 9.19
C PRO A 3 -11.35 14.27 8.15
N THR A 4 -10.64 14.72 7.12
CA THR A 4 -9.63 14.02 6.32
C THR A 4 -8.96 12.83 7.03
N PRO A 5 -8.90 11.62 6.45
CA PRO A 5 -7.92 10.63 6.88
C PRO A 5 -6.56 11.16 6.44
N THR A 6 -5.84 11.84 7.33
CA THR A 6 -4.42 12.08 7.16
C THR A 6 -3.71 10.81 7.63
N PRO A 7 -3.24 9.91 6.75
CA PRO A 7 -2.30 8.90 7.18
C PRO A 7 -0.99 9.64 7.51
N THR A 8 -0.74 9.87 8.79
CA THR A 8 0.59 10.23 9.29
C THR A 8 1.51 9.04 9.03
N VAL A 9 2.05 8.93 7.82
CA VAL A 9 3.15 8.01 7.51
C VAL A 9 4.45 8.74 7.77
N THR A 10 4.98 8.58 8.98
CA THR A 10 6.42 8.73 9.20
C THR A 10 7.09 7.81 8.17
N PRO A 11 8.01 8.28 7.31
CA PRO A 11 8.74 7.42 6.38
C PRO A 11 9.81 6.67 7.17
N THR A 12 9.40 5.91 8.19
CA THR A 12 10.23 4.83 8.71
C THR A 12 10.05 3.75 7.68
N GLN A 13 11.07 3.56 6.86
CA GLN A 13 11.28 2.44 5.97
C GLN A 13 11.05 1.13 6.75
N GLY A 14 9.79 0.78 6.96
CA GLY A 14 9.34 -0.47 7.56
C GLY A 14 9.54 -1.55 6.51
N PRO A 15 10.01 -2.74 6.90
CA PRO A 15 10.50 -3.75 5.98
C PRO A 15 9.44 -4.00 4.90
N ALA A 16 9.88 -3.95 3.63
CA ALA A 16 9.11 -4.40 2.47
C ALA A 16 8.54 -5.79 2.80
N GLY A 17 7.34 -5.78 3.34
CA GLY A 17 6.72 -6.92 3.98
C GLY A 17 5.74 -7.54 3.01
N ASN A 18 5.30 -8.75 3.32
CA ASN A 18 4.26 -9.40 2.55
C ASN A 18 3.02 -8.50 2.56
N TRP A 19 2.40 -8.30 1.40
CA TRP A 19 1.15 -7.54 1.31
C TRP A 19 0.10 -8.14 2.25
N ALA A 20 -0.57 -7.29 3.00
CA ALA A 20 -1.57 -7.68 3.98
C ALA A 20 -2.85 -6.85 3.79
N SER A 21 -3.99 -7.54 3.78
CA SER A 21 -5.31 -6.91 3.81
C SER A 21 -5.57 -6.27 5.17
N GLY A 22 -6.17 -5.09 5.19
CA GLY A 22 -6.41 -4.29 6.38
C GLY A 22 -5.26 -3.34 6.74
N THR A 23 -4.16 -3.36 5.98
CA THR A 23 -3.01 -2.48 6.21
C THR A 23 -3.16 -1.18 5.42
N SER A 24 -2.97 -0.06 6.10
CA SER A 24 -2.89 1.27 5.48
C SER A 24 -1.51 1.46 4.84
N TYR A 25 -1.49 1.53 3.52
CA TYR A 25 -0.29 1.77 2.73
C TYR A 25 -0.24 3.22 2.26
N GLY A 26 0.88 3.89 2.49
CA GLY A 26 1.12 5.25 1.99
C GLY A 26 1.58 5.25 0.53
N ALA A 27 1.42 6.37 -0.17
CA ALA A 27 2.08 6.55 -1.46
C ALA A 27 3.60 6.48 -1.28
N GLY A 28 4.26 5.57 -1.98
CA GLY A 28 5.68 5.25 -1.82
C GLY A 28 5.99 3.97 -1.07
N ASP A 29 5.02 3.40 -0.34
CA ASP A 29 5.20 2.18 0.46
C ASP A 29 5.44 0.95 -0.44
N GLN A 30 6.09 -0.09 0.07
CA GLN A 30 6.41 -1.31 -0.68
C GLN A 30 5.82 -2.56 -0.02
N ALA A 31 5.03 -3.30 -0.78
CA ALA A 31 4.44 -4.57 -0.37
C ALA A 31 4.86 -5.70 -1.32
N ILE A 32 5.22 -6.84 -0.77
CA ILE A 32 5.60 -8.04 -1.52
C ILE A 32 4.37 -8.92 -1.67
N TYR A 33 3.91 -9.12 -2.90
CA TYR A 33 2.80 -10.02 -3.19
C TYR A 33 3.25 -11.06 -4.21
N ASN A 34 3.02 -12.33 -3.90
CA ASN A 34 3.34 -13.45 -4.78
C ASN A 34 4.82 -13.46 -5.28
N GLY A 35 5.75 -13.04 -4.42
CA GLY A 35 7.19 -12.98 -4.73
C GLY A 35 7.62 -11.79 -5.59
N ALA A 36 6.70 -10.86 -5.92
CA ALA A 36 7.02 -9.60 -6.57
C ALA A 36 6.83 -8.42 -5.62
N THR A 37 7.71 -7.42 -5.71
CA THR A 37 7.59 -6.19 -4.96
C THR A 37 6.67 -5.23 -5.69
N TYR A 38 5.78 -4.58 -4.95
CA TYR A 38 4.87 -3.58 -5.47
C TYR A 38 4.97 -2.33 -4.62
N ARG A 39 5.08 -1.19 -5.30
CA ARG A 39 5.08 0.12 -4.69
C ARG A 39 3.68 0.71 -4.74
N CYS A 40 3.18 1.14 -3.61
CA CYS A 40 1.93 1.86 -3.51
C CYS A 40 2.09 3.24 -4.17
N LEU A 41 1.25 3.55 -5.16
CA LEU A 41 1.25 4.82 -5.88
C LEU A 41 0.41 5.88 -5.17
N GLN A 42 -0.68 5.45 -4.54
CA GLN A 42 -1.64 6.33 -3.88
C GLN A 42 -1.93 5.81 -2.48
N ALA A 43 -1.86 6.68 -1.47
CA ALA A 43 -2.15 6.30 -0.09
C ALA A 43 -3.57 5.73 0.03
N HIS A 44 -3.68 4.48 0.48
CA HIS A 44 -4.94 3.77 0.63
C HIS A 44 -4.84 2.64 1.66
N THR A 45 -5.98 2.12 2.09
CA THR A 45 -6.01 0.92 2.92
C THR A 45 -6.16 -0.30 2.02
N ALA A 46 -5.20 -1.22 2.05
CA ALA A 46 -5.33 -2.49 1.34
C ALA A 46 -6.54 -3.24 1.88
N LEU A 47 -7.41 -3.69 0.98
CA LEU A 47 -8.57 -4.49 1.28
C LEU A 47 -8.45 -5.82 0.53
N THR A 48 -9.15 -6.84 0.98
CA THR A 48 -9.29 -8.09 0.22
C THR A 48 -9.94 -7.77 -1.13
N GLY A 49 -9.28 -8.11 -2.25
CA GLY A 49 -9.67 -7.70 -3.60
C GLY A 49 -8.86 -6.53 -4.18
N TRP A 50 -8.10 -5.82 -3.34
CA TRP A 50 -7.15 -4.76 -3.73
C TRP A 50 -5.72 -5.28 -3.73
N GLU A 51 -5.53 -6.52 -4.19
CA GLU A 51 -4.18 -7.04 -4.36
C GLU A 51 -3.45 -6.25 -5.45
N PRO A 52 -2.12 -6.08 -5.33
CA PRO A 52 -1.34 -5.33 -6.30
C PRO A 52 -1.55 -5.71 -7.79
N PRO A 53 -1.73 -6.99 -8.18
CA PRO A 53 -2.07 -7.33 -9.56
C PRO A 53 -3.49 -6.93 -10.00
N ASN A 54 -4.42 -6.76 -9.06
CA ASN A 54 -5.82 -6.49 -9.33
C ASN A 54 -6.09 -4.98 -9.52
N VAL A 55 -5.25 -4.13 -8.90
CA VAL A 55 -5.39 -2.66 -8.88
C VAL A 55 -4.09 -1.96 -9.29
N PRO A 56 -3.71 -1.99 -10.59
CA PRO A 56 -2.48 -1.36 -11.08
C PRO A 56 -2.48 0.17 -10.96
N SER A 57 -3.64 0.79 -10.75
CA SER A 57 -3.79 2.23 -10.50
C SER A 57 -3.29 2.62 -9.10
N LEU A 58 -3.34 1.69 -8.15
CA LEU A 58 -2.94 1.90 -6.76
C LEU A 58 -1.56 1.33 -6.47
N TRP A 59 -1.15 0.29 -7.20
CA TRP A 59 0.10 -0.41 -7.01
C TRP A 59 0.89 -0.50 -8.31
N GLN A 60 2.18 -0.22 -8.23
CA GLN A 60 3.13 -0.36 -9.32
C GLN A 60 4.11 -1.47 -9.00
N ARG A 61 4.23 -2.47 -9.87
CA ARG A 61 5.27 -3.49 -9.74
C ARG A 61 6.66 -2.84 -9.88
N VAL A 62 7.55 -3.18 -8.95
CA VAL A 62 8.95 -2.76 -8.92
C VAL A 62 9.87 -3.95 -9.20
#